data_AF-A0A3D5YEH1-F1
#
_entry.id   AF-A0A3D5YEH1-F1
#
_cell.length_a   1.000
_cell.length_b   1.000
_cell.length_c   1.000
_cell.angle_alpha   90.00
_cell.angle_beta   90.00
_cell.angle_gamma   90.00
#
_symmetry.space_group_name_H-M   'P 1'
#
loop_
_entity.id
_entity.type
_entity.pdbx_description
1 polymer ?
#
loop_
_entity_poly.entity_id
_entity_poly.type
_entity_poly.pdbx_seq_one_letter_code
_entity_poly.pdbx_strand_id
1 'polypeptide(L)' 'MIKHIPVLLDEVLKSIPETTTFLVDGTLGHGGHTQAILDKFPQISVL' A
#
# COMPACT_ATOMS: atom_id res chain seq x y z
N MET A 1 22.50 7.64 -0.59
CA MET A 1 21.72 6.38 -0.62
C MET A 1 20.50 6.64 -1.49
N ILE A 2 20.22 5.80 -2.49
CA ILE A 2 19.06 5.98 -3.38
C ILE A 2 17.85 5.38 -2.67
N LYS A 3 16.82 6.19 -2.43
CA LYS A 3 15.56 5.73 -1.82
C LYS A 3 14.71 5.05 -2.89
N HIS A 4 14.25 3.83 -2.63
CA HIS A 4 13.28 3.17 -3.51
C HIS A 4 11.93 3.85 -3.37
N ILE A 5 11.31 4.22 -4.50
CA ILE A 5 9.99 4.85 -4.55
C ILE A 5 9.03 3.86 -5.23
N PRO A 6 7.92 3.46 -4.59
CA PRO A 6 6.92 2.59 -5.20
C PRO A 6 6.34 3.22 -6.47
N VAL A 7 6.22 2.44 -7.53
CA VAL A 7 5.75 2.91 -8.84
C VAL A 7 4.24 3.11 -8.80
N LEU A 8 3.74 4.26 -9.29
CA LEU A 8 2.31 4.61 -9.30
C LEU A 8 1.67 4.59 -7.90
N LEU A 9 2.42 5.04 -6.89
CA LEU A 9 1.96 4.99 -5.50
C LEU A 9 0.61 5.70 -5.30
N ASP A 10 0.47 6.92 -5.85
CA ASP A 10 -0.73 7.73 -5.66
C ASP A 10 -1.96 7.12 -6.34
N GLU A 11 -1.80 6.57 -7.54
CA GLU A 11 -2.86 5.88 -8.26
C GLU A 11 -3.32 4.62 -7.52
N VAL A 12 -2.38 3.83 -7.00
CA VAL A 12 -2.69 2.63 -6.19
C VAL A 12 -3.49 3.06 -4.95
N LEU A 13 -3.03 4.07 -4.20
CA LEU A 13 -3.71 4.55 -3.00
C LEU A 13 -5.07 5.20 -3.28
N LYS A 14 -5.30 5.69 -4.50
CA LYS A 14 -6.60 6.23 -4.94
C LYS A 14 -7.56 5.13 -5.39
N SER A 15 -7.02 4.00 -5.86
CA SER A 15 -7.84 2.87 -6.34
C SER A 15 -8.48 2.05 -5.20
N ILE A 16 -7.93 2.13 -3.99
CA ILE A 16 -8.44 1.42 -2.80
C ILE A 16 -9.69 2.13 -2.27
N PRO A 17 -10.87 1.47 -2.24
CA PRO A 17 -12.07 2.02 -1.61
C PRO A 17 -11.84 2.29 -0.11
N GLU A 18 -12.37 3.40 0.42
CA GLU A 18 -12.23 3.75 1.85
C GLU A 18 -12.87 2.74 2.80
N THR A 19 -13.83 1.94 2.31
CA THR A 19 -14.49 0.86 3.06
C THR A 19 -13.68 -0.43 3.10
N THR A 20 -12.51 -0.49 2.46
CA THR A 20 -11.66 -1.68 2.44
C THR A 20 -11.07 -1.94 3.81
N THR A 21 -11.34 -3.11 4.37
CA THR A 21 -10.79 -3.55 5.67
C THR A 21 -9.70 -4.60 5.54
N PHE A 22 -9.59 -5.24 4.37
CA PHE A 22 -8.62 -6.29 4.10
C PHE A 22 -8.09 -6.18 2.67
N LEU A 23 -6.77 -6.31 2.50
CA LEU A 23 -6.06 -6.26 1.23
C LEU A 23 -5.00 -7.36 1.17
N VAL A 24 -4.72 -7.87 -0.02
CA VAL A 24 -3.63 -8.84 -0.24
C VAL A 24 -2.54 -8.15 -1.07
N ASP A 25 -1.32 -8.08 -0.55
CA ASP A 25 -0.15 -7.64 -1.34
C ASP A 25 0.50 -8.87 -1.98
N GLY A 26 0.01 -9.24 -3.15
CA GLY A 26 0.54 -10.38 -3.91
C GLY A 26 1.97 -10.21 -4.43
N THR A 27 2.59 -9.04 -4.20
CA THR A 27 3.90 -8.68 -4.76
C THR A 27 4.78 -7.90 -3.77
N LEU A 28 4.67 -8.19 -2.46
CA LEU A 28 5.24 -7.42 -1.35
C LEU A 28 6.59 -6.73 -1.66
N GLY A 29 7.55 -7.47 -2.20
CA GLY A 29 8.86 -6.95 -2.57
C GLY A 29 9.57 -6.38 -1.33
N HIS A 30 9.96 -5.10 -1.39
CA HIS A 30 10.53 -4.38 -0.23
C HIS A 30 9.47 -3.74 0.68
N GLY A 31 8.18 -4.01 0.46
CA GLY A 31 7.07 -3.52 1.28
C GLY A 31 6.68 -2.06 1.05
N GLY A 32 7.21 -1.40 0.01
CA GLY A 32 6.97 0.02 -0.21
C GLY A 32 5.50 0.40 -0.44
N HIS A 33 4.74 -0.43 -1.17
CA HIS A 33 3.29 -0.23 -1.32
C HIS A 33 2.55 -0.55 -0.02
N THR A 34 2.81 -1.73 0.57
CA THR A 34 2.21 -2.14 1.84
C THR A 34 2.39 -1.07 2.93
N GLN A 35 3.59 -0.52 3.12
CA GLN A 35 3.83 0.52 4.14
C GLN A 35 2.97 1.76 3.89
N ALA A 36 2.95 2.26 2.66
CA ALA A 36 2.17 3.45 2.33
C ALA A 36 0.64 3.22 2.46
N ILE A 37 0.17 2.00 2.21
CA ILE A 37 -1.23 1.59 2.44
C ILE A 37 -1.54 1.62 3.94
N LEU A 38 -0.69 1.02 4.78
CA LEU A 38 -0.86 1.01 6.23
C LEU A 38 -0.81 2.42 6.84
N ASP A 39 0.06 3.30 6.33
CA ASP A 39 0.16 4.69 6.77
C ASP A 39 -1.11 5.49 6.45
N LYS A 40 -1.72 5.25 5.27
CA LYS A 40 -2.93 5.95 4.82
C LYS A 40 -4.22 5.37 5.43
N PHE A 41 -4.27 4.06 5.62
CA PHE A 41 -5.45 3.33 6.09
C PHE A 41 -5.09 2.52 7.35
N PRO A 42 -4.95 3.15 8.53
CA PRO A 42 -4.40 2.50 9.72
C PRO A 42 -5.22 1.33 10.27
N GLN A 43 -6.47 1.18 9.82
CA GLN A 43 -7.37 0.11 10.24
C GLN A 43 -7.39 -1.08 9.26
N ILE A 44 -6.70 -0.98 8.11
CA ILE A 44 -6.68 -2.04 7.10
C ILE A 44 -5.74 -3.18 7.54
N SER A 45 -6.17 -4.42 7.29
CA SER A 45 -5.29 -5.58 7.42
C SER A 45 -4.72 -5.94 6.06
N VAL A 46 -3.39 -6.12 5.97
CA VAL A 46 -2.71 -6.55 4.75
C VAL A 46 -2.13 -7.94 4.96
N LEU A 47 -2.43 -8.86 4.03
CA LEU A 47 -1.84 -10.21 3.95
C LEU A 47 -0.74 -10.26 2.89
#